data_AF-A0A943FI91-F1
#
_entry.id   AF-A0A943FI91-F1
#
_cell.length_a   1.000
_cell.length_b   1.000
_cell.length_c   1.000
_cell.angle_alpha   90.00
_cell.angle_beta   90.00
_cell.angle_gamma   90.00
#
_symmetry.space_group_name_H-M   'P 1'
#
loop_
_entity.id
_entity.type
_entity.pdbx_description
1 polymer ?
#
loop_
_entity_poly.entity_id
_entity_poly.type
_entity_poly.pdbx_seq_one_letter_code
_entity_poly.pdbx_strand_id
1 'polypeptide(L)'
;MKKLLATILALVMALGLCSVSWADDNYTYENGELKKNGTAMTADEVKAFSGVNVIGFKDHDTKVYATVQEAYNELSSLTIGAVGKEGVVADNGKVTGLYSQIDGQYISIQWNIWGQRTLPTGYTLSLGREQGYLGSYYLRNLTVNGKNDAAQLTASAITVPWSYQYASDDIESVILSISNLKLLDSDTNGIQIARNGIGLGGTFTFNLNNCKVDGGFNMSGAYQGDSVWNISDNTFTCRTGGYPTYPLMLNGTAKNDAEKGRKTVLNFTGNTVSGYARGLNFNAYAGDLVVTGNEITPGAGYSAVQVSCCDTARIEGNKIHLNGGNVLTIHESFVNRDAEGPAEITVKNNTIDGSGYAVYDDVTANGKAYGEGETDANVKLVWENNPCATMKTDTGIKGGAVKATAPAIAQIVSAGSTPSTGGYYYHPTTDTKADETKGSPKTFDAGVGIYAVTAVLSVTGMAWVGKKRH
;
A
#
# COMPACT_ATOMS: atom_id res chain seq x y z
N MET A 1 -50.62 51.41 -34.69
CA MET A 1 -50.48 49.97 -35.02
C MET A 1 -49.06 49.55 -35.39
N LYS A 2 -48.40 50.17 -36.39
CA LYS A 2 -47.06 49.75 -36.84
C LYS A 2 -45.95 49.79 -35.76
N LYS A 3 -45.94 50.79 -34.87
CA LYS A 3 -44.95 50.90 -33.78
C LYS A 3 -45.13 49.82 -32.70
N LEU A 4 -46.38 49.53 -32.31
CA LEU A 4 -46.68 48.50 -31.30
C LEU A 4 -46.31 47.10 -31.79
N LEU A 5 -46.56 46.82 -33.07
CA LEU A 5 -46.22 45.53 -33.69
C LEU A 5 -44.69 45.33 -33.77
N ALA A 6 -43.93 46.38 -34.09
CA ALA A 6 -42.48 46.34 -34.10
C ALA A 6 -41.90 46.13 -32.70
N THR A 7 -42.47 46.75 -31.67
CA THR A 7 -42.04 46.53 -30.28
C THR A 7 -42.34 45.11 -29.81
N ILE A 8 -43.52 44.56 -30.14
CA ILE A 8 -43.86 43.17 -29.81
C ILE A 8 -42.94 42.19 -30.56
N LEU A 9 -42.67 42.42 -31.84
CA LEU A 9 -41.78 41.57 -32.63
C LEU A 9 -40.34 41.63 -32.11
N ALA A 10 -39.86 42.81 -31.71
CA ALA A 10 -38.55 42.96 -31.05
C ALA A 10 -38.51 42.26 -29.69
N LEU A 11 -39.59 42.31 -28.91
CA LEU A 11 -39.69 41.60 -27.63
C LEU A 11 -39.71 40.07 -27.82
N VAL A 12 -40.43 39.58 -28.83
CA VAL A 12 -40.50 38.14 -29.16
C VAL A 12 -39.16 37.63 -29.69
N MET A 13 -38.45 38.41 -30.51
CA MET A 13 -37.10 38.07 -30.94
C MET A 13 -36.10 38.12 -29.77
N ALA A 14 -36.20 39.11 -28.89
CA ALA A 14 -35.34 39.20 -27.69
C ALA A 14 -35.62 38.06 -26.68
N LEU A 15 -36.88 37.65 -26.53
CA LEU A 15 -37.26 36.52 -25.66
C LEU A 15 -36.88 35.16 -26.28
N GLY A 16 -36.87 35.03 -27.62
CA GLY A 16 -36.40 33.84 -28.33
C GLY A 16 -34.87 33.68 -28.34
N LEU A 17 -34.12 34.76 -28.12
CA LEU A 17 -32.65 34.76 -28.01
C LEU A 17 -32.14 34.43 -26.59
N CYS A 18 -33.02 34.41 -25.58
CA CYS A 18 -32.65 34.21 -24.17
C CYS A 18 -32.88 32.78 -23.65
N SER A 19 -33.20 31.79 -24.51
CA SER A 19 -33.31 30.38 -24.12
C SER A 19 -32.18 29.53 -24.70
N VAL A 20 -30.93 29.99 -24.62
CA VAL A 20 -29.82 29.03 -24.47
C VAL A 20 -29.86 28.58 -23.02
N SER A 21 -30.74 27.61 -22.72
CA SER A 21 -30.51 26.77 -21.56
C SER A 21 -29.20 26.05 -21.84
N TRP A 22 -28.13 26.43 -21.14
CA TRP A 22 -26.96 25.60 -21.06
C TRP A 22 -27.45 24.30 -20.42
N ALA A 23 -27.69 23.28 -21.24
CA ALA A 23 -27.88 21.95 -20.70
C ALA A 23 -26.57 21.62 -19.98
N ASP A 24 -26.66 21.25 -18.71
CA ASP A 24 -25.48 20.80 -17.99
C ASP A 24 -24.84 19.65 -18.76
N ASP A 25 -23.51 19.70 -18.88
CA ASP A 25 -22.77 18.66 -19.57
C ASP A 25 -23.02 17.31 -18.88
N ASN A 26 -23.48 16.33 -19.65
CA ASN A 26 -23.69 14.97 -19.18
C ASN A 26 -22.42 14.14 -19.42
N TYR A 27 -21.83 13.62 -18.34
CA TYR A 27 -20.62 12.81 -18.41
C TYR A 27 -20.93 11.33 -18.15
N THR A 28 -20.40 10.45 -19.00
CA THR A 28 -20.47 8.99 -18.82
C THR A 28 -19.11 8.33 -18.99
N TYR A 29 -18.92 7.15 -18.40
CA TYR A 29 -17.72 6.32 -18.54
C TYR A 29 -18.11 4.95 -19.11
N GLU A 30 -17.77 4.68 -20.36
CA GLU A 30 -18.23 3.50 -21.10
C GLU A 30 -17.06 2.86 -21.83
N ASN A 31 -16.92 1.54 -21.71
CA ASN A 31 -15.87 0.77 -22.41
C ASN A 31 -14.44 1.32 -22.20
N GLY A 32 -14.17 1.92 -21.03
CA GLY A 32 -12.88 2.51 -20.71
C GLY A 32 -12.70 3.97 -21.14
N GLU A 33 -13.70 4.58 -21.77
CA GLU A 33 -13.65 5.94 -22.30
C GLU A 33 -14.58 6.88 -21.54
N LEU A 34 -14.07 8.07 -21.22
CA LEU A 34 -14.89 9.16 -20.68
C LEU A 34 -15.56 9.90 -21.84
N LYS A 35 -16.88 10.10 -21.74
CA LYS A 35 -17.70 10.77 -22.74
C LYS A 35 -18.35 12.00 -22.17
N LYS A 36 -18.48 13.03 -23.01
CA LYS A 36 -19.22 14.26 -22.78
C LYS A 36 -20.36 14.35 -23.77
N ASN A 37 -21.60 14.40 -23.29
CA ASN A 37 -22.81 14.43 -24.12
C ASN A 37 -22.84 13.31 -25.18
N GLY A 38 -22.39 12.11 -24.79
CA GLY A 38 -22.33 10.92 -25.67
C GLY A 38 -21.13 10.86 -26.61
N THR A 39 -20.27 11.87 -26.66
CA THR A 39 -19.06 11.90 -27.49
C THR A 39 -17.82 11.62 -26.64
N ALA A 40 -16.90 10.78 -27.10
CA ALA A 40 -15.64 10.52 -26.42
C ALA A 40 -14.84 11.81 -26.25
N MET A 41 -14.32 12.04 -25.03
CA MET A 41 -13.48 13.17 -24.72
C MET A 41 -12.08 12.97 -25.28
N THR A 42 -11.46 14.06 -25.74
CA THR A 42 -10.05 14.08 -26.13
C THR A 42 -9.13 13.88 -24.92
N ALA A 43 -7.87 13.52 -25.18
CA ALA A 43 -6.88 13.34 -24.10
C ALA A 43 -6.71 14.61 -23.24
N ASP A 44 -6.72 15.80 -23.85
CA ASP A 44 -6.59 17.07 -23.13
C ASP A 44 -7.81 17.37 -22.27
N GLU A 45 -9.01 17.05 -22.75
CA GLU A 45 -10.24 17.17 -21.97
C GLU A 45 -10.24 16.19 -20.77
N VAL A 46 -9.83 14.93 -20.97
CA VAL A 46 -9.71 13.95 -19.86
C VAL A 46 -8.66 14.40 -18.84
N LYS A 47 -7.56 15.00 -19.30
CA LYS A 47 -6.51 15.54 -18.43
C LYS A 47 -7.02 16.67 -17.54
N ALA A 48 -7.89 17.54 -18.06
CA ALA A 48 -8.51 18.63 -17.31
C ALA A 48 -9.75 18.20 -16.51
N PHE A 49 -10.32 17.03 -16.81
CA PHE A 49 -11.54 16.55 -16.19
C PHE A 49 -11.37 16.24 -14.70
N SER A 50 -12.47 16.42 -13.97
CA SER A 50 -12.57 16.10 -12.56
C SER A 50 -13.92 15.42 -12.32
N GLY A 51 -13.92 14.21 -11.77
CA GLY A 51 -15.14 13.44 -11.54
C GLY A 51 -14.85 12.11 -10.87
N VAL A 52 -15.90 11.36 -10.60
CA VAL A 52 -15.84 10.02 -10.02
C VAL A 52 -16.79 9.10 -10.78
N ASN A 53 -16.36 7.90 -11.11
CA ASN A 53 -17.24 6.84 -11.58
C ASN A 53 -17.08 5.63 -10.67
N VAL A 54 -18.17 4.90 -10.44
CA VAL A 54 -18.17 3.68 -9.66
C VAL A 54 -18.76 2.56 -10.51
N ILE A 55 -17.98 1.49 -10.67
CA ILE A 55 -18.38 0.27 -11.36
C ILE A 55 -18.65 -0.80 -10.30
N GLY A 56 -19.67 -1.61 -10.52
CA GLY A 56 -20.14 -2.65 -9.60
C GLY A 56 -21.65 -2.63 -9.40
N PHE A 57 -22.37 -1.66 -9.99
CA PHE A 57 -23.81 -1.45 -9.77
C PHE A 57 -24.57 -1.45 -11.09
N LYS A 58 -25.58 -2.33 -11.20
CA LYS A 58 -26.44 -2.38 -12.38
C LYS A 58 -27.08 -1.03 -12.63
N ASP A 59 -27.15 -0.67 -13.90
CA ASP A 59 -27.68 0.60 -14.41
C ASP A 59 -26.92 1.87 -13.97
N HIS A 60 -25.82 1.73 -13.22
CA HIS A 60 -25.02 2.86 -12.72
C HIS A 60 -23.53 2.80 -13.10
N ASP A 61 -23.06 1.67 -13.65
CA ASP A 61 -21.65 1.46 -14.03
C ASP A 61 -21.07 2.55 -14.94
N THR A 62 -21.91 3.19 -15.75
CA THR A 62 -21.48 4.23 -16.69
C THR A 62 -21.62 5.66 -16.14
N LYS A 63 -22.27 5.82 -14.99
CA LYS A 63 -22.60 7.14 -14.45
C LYS A 63 -21.36 7.81 -13.86
N VAL A 64 -21.20 9.09 -14.14
CA VAL A 64 -20.14 9.93 -13.57
C VAL A 64 -20.75 10.93 -12.59
N TYR A 65 -20.17 11.01 -11.41
CA TYR A 65 -20.55 11.88 -10.31
C TYR A 65 -19.54 13.02 -10.18
N ALA A 66 -19.96 14.18 -9.68
CA ALA A 66 -19.04 15.29 -9.47
C ALA A 66 -18.15 15.04 -8.25
N THR A 67 -18.64 14.34 -7.23
CA THR A 67 -17.88 14.06 -6.00
C THR A 67 -18.00 12.61 -5.53
N VAL A 68 -17.05 12.19 -4.68
CA VAL A 68 -17.12 10.89 -3.97
C VAL A 68 -18.36 10.86 -3.06
N GLN A 69 -18.72 11.99 -2.46
CA GLN A 69 -19.87 12.10 -1.57
C GLN A 69 -21.20 11.86 -2.31
N GLU A 70 -21.37 12.44 -3.50
CA GLU A 70 -22.57 12.21 -4.32
C GLU A 70 -22.69 10.75 -4.75
N ALA A 71 -21.59 10.17 -5.27
CA ALA A 71 -21.54 8.76 -5.63
C ALA A 71 -21.89 7.86 -4.43
N TYR A 72 -21.31 8.16 -3.27
CA TYR A 72 -21.58 7.43 -2.05
C TYR A 72 -23.06 7.51 -1.65
N ASN A 73 -23.62 8.72 -1.53
CA ASN A 73 -24.98 8.92 -1.03
C ASN A 73 -26.03 8.18 -1.88
N GLU A 74 -25.87 8.19 -3.20
CA GLU A 74 -26.78 7.49 -4.11
C GLU A 74 -26.61 5.98 -4.00
N LEU A 75 -25.39 5.46 -4.18
CA LEU A 75 -25.14 4.03 -4.26
C LEU A 75 -25.27 3.33 -2.90
N SER A 76 -24.96 4.02 -1.79
CA SER A 76 -25.21 3.50 -0.44
C SER A 76 -26.70 3.39 -0.16
N SER A 77 -27.51 4.34 -0.65
CA SER A 77 -28.97 4.27 -0.52
C SER A 77 -29.55 3.09 -1.27
N LEU A 78 -29.07 2.82 -2.50
CA LEU A 78 -29.45 1.62 -3.26
C LEU A 78 -29.04 0.34 -2.54
N THR A 79 -27.81 0.30 -2.02
CA THR A 79 -27.28 -0.84 -1.27
C THR A 79 -28.15 -1.12 -0.04
N ILE A 80 -28.43 -0.11 0.78
CA ILE A 80 -29.24 -0.26 2.00
C ILE A 80 -30.68 -0.63 1.66
N GLY A 81 -31.27 -0.01 0.63
CA GLY A 81 -32.65 -0.26 0.22
C GLY A 81 -32.87 -1.65 -0.38
N ALA A 82 -31.93 -2.14 -1.19
CA ALA A 82 -32.06 -3.43 -1.86
C ALA A 82 -31.65 -4.59 -0.94
N VAL A 83 -30.44 -4.57 -0.40
CA VAL A 83 -29.88 -5.73 0.31
C VAL A 83 -29.97 -5.58 1.84
N GLY A 84 -30.23 -4.38 2.38
CA GLY A 84 -30.35 -4.10 3.81
C GLY A 84 -29.10 -3.45 4.43
N LYS A 85 -29.12 -3.25 5.74
CA LYS A 85 -27.99 -2.77 6.56
C LYS A 85 -27.21 -3.92 7.23
N GLU A 86 -26.24 -3.58 8.07
CA GLU A 86 -25.51 -4.51 8.93
C GLU A 86 -26.44 -5.46 9.71
N GLY A 87 -26.03 -6.73 9.85
CA GLY A 87 -26.78 -7.77 10.57
C GLY A 87 -27.94 -8.40 9.80
N VAL A 88 -28.24 -7.95 8.57
CA VAL A 88 -29.30 -8.52 7.73
C VAL A 88 -28.68 -9.36 6.61
N VAL A 89 -28.99 -10.66 6.60
CA VAL A 89 -28.65 -11.56 5.50
C VAL A 89 -29.48 -11.17 4.28
N ALA A 90 -28.82 -10.69 3.23
CA ALA A 90 -29.49 -10.33 1.99
C ALA A 90 -29.97 -11.57 1.22
N ASP A 91 -31.08 -11.41 0.51
CA ASP A 91 -31.54 -12.39 -0.48
C ASP A 91 -30.63 -12.39 -1.72
N ASN A 92 -30.27 -13.58 -2.20
CA ASN A 92 -29.39 -13.75 -3.35
C ASN A 92 -29.92 -13.09 -4.63
N GLY A 93 -31.24 -13.10 -4.85
CA GLY A 93 -31.88 -12.43 -5.98
C GLY A 93 -31.72 -10.91 -5.91
N LYS A 94 -31.80 -10.32 -4.71
CA LYS A 94 -31.56 -8.88 -4.52
C LYS A 94 -30.11 -8.50 -4.71
N VAL A 95 -29.17 -9.33 -4.25
CA VAL A 95 -27.73 -9.11 -4.46
C VAL A 95 -27.40 -9.13 -5.95
N THR A 96 -27.80 -10.19 -6.65
CA THR A 96 -27.59 -10.32 -8.10
C THR A 96 -28.39 -9.31 -8.90
N GLY A 97 -29.51 -8.79 -8.38
CA GLY A 97 -30.28 -7.70 -8.96
C GLY A 97 -29.63 -6.32 -8.81
N LEU A 98 -28.77 -6.12 -7.82
CA LEU A 98 -28.11 -4.84 -7.54
C LEU A 98 -26.72 -4.75 -8.17
N TYR A 99 -25.87 -5.76 -7.94
CA TYR A 99 -24.47 -5.70 -8.33
C TYR A 99 -24.26 -6.21 -9.76
N SER A 100 -23.40 -5.52 -10.51
CA SER A 100 -23.08 -5.85 -11.91
C SER A 100 -21.81 -6.67 -12.07
N GLN A 101 -20.87 -6.57 -11.11
CA GLN A 101 -19.57 -7.23 -11.15
C GLN A 101 -19.53 -8.39 -10.15
N ILE A 102 -20.03 -9.55 -10.58
CA ILE A 102 -20.08 -10.79 -9.80
C ILE A 102 -19.31 -11.87 -10.54
N ASP A 103 -18.28 -12.43 -9.90
CA ASP A 103 -17.55 -13.60 -10.36
C ASP A 103 -17.68 -14.73 -9.33
N GLY A 104 -18.45 -15.77 -9.68
CA GLY A 104 -18.87 -16.79 -8.73
C GLY A 104 -19.62 -16.17 -7.54
N GLN A 105 -19.03 -16.26 -6.35
CA GLN A 105 -19.57 -15.67 -5.12
C GLN A 105 -18.99 -14.28 -4.79
N TYR A 106 -18.06 -13.75 -5.59
CA TYR A 106 -17.31 -12.55 -5.26
C TYR A 106 -17.81 -11.32 -6.02
N ILE A 107 -18.14 -10.28 -5.27
CA ILE A 107 -18.56 -8.97 -5.75
C ILE A 107 -17.34 -8.06 -5.78
N SER A 108 -17.26 -7.24 -6.83
CA SER A 108 -16.22 -6.24 -7.01
C SER A 108 -16.83 -4.84 -7.12
N ILE A 109 -16.21 -3.85 -6.46
CA ILE A 109 -16.52 -2.43 -6.62
C ILE A 109 -15.24 -1.72 -7.04
N GLN A 110 -15.32 -0.93 -8.11
CA GLN A 110 -14.20 -0.16 -8.62
C GLN A 110 -14.55 1.33 -8.66
N TRP A 111 -13.74 2.14 -8.00
CA TRP A 111 -13.76 3.59 -8.04
C TRP A 111 -12.76 4.09 -9.07
N ASN A 112 -13.22 4.94 -9.98
CA ASN A 112 -12.41 5.63 -10.97
C ASN A 112 -12.36 7.11 -10.61
N ILE A 113 -11.17 7.65 -10.37
CA ILE A 113 -10.96 9.00 -9.85
C ILE A 113 -10.26 9.86 -10.91
N TRP A 114 -10.89 10.99 -11.25
CA TRP A 114 -10.26 12.07 -12.02
C TRP A 114 -10.21 13.33 -11.17
N GLY A 115 -9.08 14.03 -11.26
CA GLY A 115 -8.88 15.26 -10.51
C GLY A 115 -8.87 15.04 -8.99
N GLN A 116 -9.05 16.14 -8.28
CA GLN A 116 -8.90 16.18 -6.82
C GLN A 116 -10.20 15.79 -6.14
N ARG A 117 -10.15 14.73 -5.31
CA ARG A 117 -11.30 14.21 -4.57
C ARG A 117 -10.97 14.03 -3.10
N THR A 118 -12.02 13.98 -2.29
CA THR A 118 -11.95 13.74 -0.86
C THR A 118 -12.90 12.61 -0.52
N LEU A 119 -12.40 11.59 0.20
CA LEU A 119 -13.25 10.63 0.89
C LEU A 119 -13.64 11.26 2.23
N PRO A 120 -14.91 11.65 2.45
CA PRO A 120 -15.30 12.27 3.70
C PRO A 120 -15.18 11.28 4.87
N THR A 121 -14.88 11.78 6.06
CA THR A 121 -14.84 10.96 7.28
C THR A 121 -16.17 10.22 7.48
N GLY A 122 -16.10 8.92 7.76
CA GLY A 122 -17.27 8.05 7.94
C GLY A 122 -17.83 7.44 6.66
N TYR A 123 -17.28 7.79 5.49
CA TYR A 123 -17.67 7.19 4.22
C TYR A 123 -16.77 5.98 3.94
N THR A 124 -17.37 4.86 3.55
CA THR A 124 -16.63 3.65 3.19
C THR A 124 -16.57 3.47 1.67
N LEU A 125 -15.49 2.87 1.16
CA LEU A 125 -15.41 2.48 -0.25
C LEU A 125 -16.36 1.31 -0.59
N SER A 126 -16.91 0.65 0.43
CA SER A 126 -17.96 -0.37 0.34
C SER A 126 -19.39 0.20 0.33
N LEU A 127 -19.55 1.53 0.29
CA LEU A 127 -20.85 2.20 0.10
C LEU A 127 -21.88 1.85 1.18
N GLY A 128 -21.48 2.01 2.45
CA GLY A 128 -22.38 1.86 3.61
C GLY A 128 -22.60 0.43 4.08
N ARG A 129 -21.94 -0.56 3.46
CA ARG A 129 -21.89 -1.93 3.97
C ARG A 129 -20.65 -2.16 4.81
N GLU A 130 -20.87 -2.36 6.10
CA GLU A 130 -19.83 -2.62 7.10
C GLU A 130 -19.54 -4.12 7.23
N GLN A 131 -20.53 -4.98 6.93
CA GLN A 131 -20.44 -6.43 6.98
C GLN A 131 -20.97 -7.12 5.72
N GLY A 132 -20.29 -8.19 5.31
CA GLY A 132 -20.53 -8.99 4.09
C GLY A 132 -21.75 -9.91 4.11
N TYR A 133 -22.83 -9.59 4.84
CA TYR A 133 -24.08 -10.38 4.82
C TYR A 133 -24.84 -10.21 3.50
N LEU A 134 -24.27 -10.70 2.40
CA LEU A 134 -24.81 -10.61 1.05
C LEU A 134 -25.30 -11.99 0.57
N GLY A 135 -26.00 -12.71 1.45
CA GLY A 135 -26.49 -14.05 1.17
C GLY A 135 -25.33 -15.04 1.02
N SER A 136 -25.24 -15.68 -0.15
CA SER A 136 -24.11 -16.54 -0.53
C SER A 136 -22.95 -15.79 -1.23
N TYR A 137 -23.01 -14.46 -1.31
CA TYR A 137 -22.01 -13.62 -1.96
C TYR A 137 -21.19 -12.80 -0.96
N TYR A 138 -20.07 -12.24 -1.43
CA TYR A 138 -19.14 -11.46 -0.62
C TYR A 138 -18.60 -10.28 -1.40
N LEU A 139 -18.60 -9.11 -0.78
CA LEU A 139 -17.80 -8.00 -1.28
C LEU A 139 -16.32 -8.32 -1.05
N ARG A 140 -15.63 -8.69 -2.12
CA ARG A 140 -14.24 -9.17 -2.07
C ARG A 140 -13.26 -8.09 -2.52
N ASN A 141 -13.51 -7.51 -3.69
CA ASN A 141 -12.56 -6.63 -4.34
C ASN A 141 -13.04 -5.18 -4.26
N LEU A 142 -12.23 -4.34 -3.64
CA LEU A 142 -12.38 -2.90 -3.65
C LEU A 142 -11.19 -2.31 -4.40
N THR A 143 -11.44 -1.66 -5.52
CA THR A 143 -10.39 -1.05 -6.34
C THR A 143 -10.59 0.46 -6.42
N VAL A 144 -9.51 1.23 -6.30
CA VAL A 144 -9.49 2.68 -6.54
C VAL A 144 -8.40 2.98 -7.55
N ASN A 145 -8.77 3.53 -8.70
CA ASN A 145 -7.87 3.81 -9.80
C ASN A 145 -7.90 5.30 -10.12
N GLY A 146 -6.72 5.93 -10.13
CA GLY A 146 -6.56 7.24 -10.75
C GLY A 146 -6.62 7.11 -12.27
N LYS A 147 -7.27 8.08 -12.92
CA LYS A 147 -7.55 8.05 -14.36
C LYS A 147 -6.98 9.24 -15.13
N ASN A 148 -6.33 10.18 -14.44
CA ASN A 148 -5.54 11.24 -15.04
C ASN A 148 -4.42 11.70 -14.08
N ASP A 149 -3.48 12.50 -14.58
CA ASP A 149 -2.34 13.00 -13.79
C ASP A 149 -2.76 13.81 -12.55
N ALA A 150 -3.96 14.39 -12.58
CA ALA A 150 -4.52 15.18 -11.50
C ALA A 150 -5.31 14.34 -10.48
N ALA A 151 -5.43 13.02 -10.68
CA ALA A 151 -6.18 12.13 -9.80
C ALA A 151 -5.57 12.13 -8.39
N GLN A 152 -6.37 12.56 -7.42
CA GLN A 152 -6.01 12.54 -6.02
C GLN A 152 -7.20 12.10 -5.17
N LEU A 153 -6.93 11.31 -4.14
CA LEU A 153 -7.88 11.03 -3.07
C LEU A 153 -7.29 11.51 -1.74
N THR A 154 -7.96 12.47 -1.14
CA THR A 154 -7.70 12.96 0.21
C THR A 154 -8.49 12.12 1.20
N ALA A 155 -7.82 11.54 2.20
CA ALA A 155 -8.46 10.69 3.22
C ALA A 155 -7.66 10.69 4.53
N SER A 156 -8.34 10.45 5.66
CA SER A 156 -7.73 10.12 6.96
C SER A 156 -7.83 8.63 7.27
N ALA A 157 -8.94 8.01 6.87
CA ALA A 157 -9.16 6.58 7.04
C ALA A 157 -9.87 6.02 5.81
N ILE A 158 -9.50 4.81 5.42
CA ILE A 158 -10.16 4.01 4.41
C ILE A 158 -10.67 2.76 5.10
N THR A 159 -11.96 2.74 5.36
CA THR A 159 -12.61 1.59 6.02
C THR A 159 -12.97 0.52 4.99
N VAL A 160 -12.50 -0.70 5.23
CA VAL A 160 -12.85 -1.90 4.46
C VAL A 160 -13.91 -2.73 5.19
N PRO A 161 -14.83 -3.38 4.45
CA PRO A 161 -15.87 -4.20 5.05
C PRO A 161 -15.27 -5.44 5.70
N TRP A 162 -15.96 -5.96 6.72
CA TRP A 162 -15.65 -7.27 7.28
C TRP A 162 -16.48 -8.35 6.58
N SER A 163 -15.82 -9.35 6.00
CA SER A 163 -16.48 -10.56 5.50
C SER A 163 -16.77 -11.47 6.70
N TYR A 164 -18.02 -11.87 6.89
CA TYR A 164 -18.39 -12.94 7.82
C TYR A 164 -19.45 -13.81 7.15
N GLN A 165 -19.23 -15.12 7.10
CA GLN A 165 -20.23 -16.09 6.65
C GLN A 165 -20.72 -16.90 7.84
N TYR A 166 -22.03 -17.04 8.01
CA TYR A 166 -22.60 -17.96 9.00
C TYR A 166 -22.40 -19.45 8.67
N ALA A 167 -21.99 -19.78 7.44
CA ALA A 167 -21.99 -21.14 6.92
C ALA A 167 -20.60 -21.79 6.81
N SER A 168 -19.52 -21.02 6.98
CA SER A 168 -18.15 -21.57 7.04
C SER A 168 -17.31 -20.78 8.03
N ASP A 169 -16.49 -21.49 8.81
CA ASP A 169 -15.49 -20.88 9.72
C ASP A 169 -14.34 -20.18 8.93
N ASP A 170 -14.36 -20.27 7.60
CA ASP A 170 -13.38 -19.69 6.69
C ASP A 170 -13.86 -18.32 6.20
N ILE A 171 -13.31 -17.26 6.78
CA ILE A 171 -13.59 -15.90 6.35
C ILE A 171 -12.76 -15.60 5.09
N GLU A 172 -13.46 -15.38 3.99
CA GLU A 172 -12.88 -15.08 2.68
C GLU A 172 -12.19 -13.71 2.62
N SER A 173 -11.15 -13.63 1.81
CA SER A 173 -10.22 -12.50 1.77
C SER A 173 -10.83 -11.20 1.22
N VAL A 174 -10.74 -10.08 1.96
CA VAL A 174 -11.03 -8.74 1.40
C VAL A 174 -9.75 -8.18 0.79
N ILE A 175 -9.86 -7.70 -0.45
CA ILE A 175 -8.77 -7.12 -1.23
C ILE A 175 -9.07 -5.66 -1.50
N LEU A 176 -8.25 -4.77 -0.95
CA LEU A 176 -8.22 -3.36 -1.29
C LEU A 176 -7.05 -3.10 -2.22
N SER A 177 -7.30 -2.60 -3.42
CA SER A 177 -6.26 -2.21 -4.39
C SER A 177 -6.39 -0.73 -4.73
N ILE A 178 -5.33 0.04 -4.53
CA ILE A 178 -5.27 1.46 -4.85
C ILE A 178 -4.12 1.70 -5.81
N SER A 179 -4.40 2.29 -6.97
CA SER A 179 -3.38 2.50 -7.99
C SER A 179 -3.49 3.80 -8.78
N ASN A 180 -2.34 4.29 -9.25
CA ASN A 180 -2.25 5.39 -10.22
C ASN A 180 -2.82 6.74 -9.75
N LEU A 181 -2.81 7.03 -8.44
CA LEU A 181 -3.26 8.34 -7.94
C LEU A 181 -2.34 8.93 -6.86
N LYS A 182 -2.55 10.21 -6.57
CA LYS A 182 -2.01 10.85 -5.38
C LYS A 182 -2.90 10.53 -4.17
N LEU A 183 -2.35 9.98 -3.10
CA LEU A 183 -3.02 9.87 -1.80
C LEU A 183 -2.55 11.01 -0.91
N LEU A 184 -3.51 11.76 -0.36
CA LEU A 184 -3.23 12.86 0.56
C LEU A 184 -3.83 12.56 1.94
N ASP A 185 -2.98 12.52 2.95
CA ASP A 185 -3.41 12.43 4.35
C ASP A 185 -4.12 13.73 4.76
N SER A 186 -5.38 13.63 5.21
CA SER A 186 -6.16 14.78 5.66
C SER A 186 -5.97 15.19 7.11
N ASP A 187 -5.62 14.28 8.03
CA ASP A 187 -5.68 14.50 9.48
C ASP A 187 -4.33 14.52 10.20
N THR A 188 -3.25 14.43 9.42
CA THR A 188 -1.84 14.46 9.85
C THR A 188 -1.38 13.27 10.68
N ASN A 189 -2.24 12.30 11.00
CA ASN A 189 -1.89 11.13 11.82
C ASN A 189 -1.51 9.91 10.98
N GLY A 190 -1.41 10.06 9.66
CA GLY A 190 -1.25 8.99 8.70
C GLY A 190 -2.60 8.34 8.35
N ILE A 191 -2.75 7.98 7.08
CA ILE A 191 -3.93 7.30 6.56
C ILE A 191 -4.06 5.94 7.25
N GLN A 192 -5.21 5.70 7.86
CA GLN A 192 -5.54 4.41 8.44
C GLN A 192 -6.27 3.53 7.43
N ILE A 193 -5.91 2.26 7.35
CA ILE A 193 -6.73 1.25 6.66
C ILE A 193 -7.52 0.51 7.73
N ALA A 194 -8.71 1.00 8.03
CA ALA A 194 -9.51 0.50 9.13
C ALA A 194 -10.35 -0.71 8.69
N ARG A 195 -10.47 -1.70 9.57
CA ARG A 195 -11.55 -2.69 9.49
C ARG A 195 -12.72 -2.23 10.32
N ASN A 196 -13.94 -2.54 9.88
CA ASN A 196 -15.13 -2.37 10.69
C ASN A 196 -15.56 -3.70 11.33
N GLY A 197 -15.63 -3.78 12.66
CA GLY A 197 -16.15 -4.95 13.40
C GLY A 197 -15.17 -5.61 14.39
N ILE A 198 -15.75 -6.39 15.32
CA ILE A 198 -15.05 -7.24 16.30
C ILE A 198 -15.21 -8.71 15.89
N GLY A 199 -14.12 -9.47 15.71
CA GLY A 199 -14.27 -10.88 15.32
C GLY A 199 -13.01 -11.57 14.83
N LEU A 200 -13.02 -12.91 14.95
CA LEU A 200 -11.96 -13.80 14.50
C LEU A 200 -12.16 -14.16 13.04
N GLY A 201 -11.12 -13.95 12.22
CA GLY A 201 -10.87 -14.67 10.96
C GLY A 201 -11.05 -13.82 9.72
N GLY A 202 -10.21 -14.05 8.71
CA GLY A 202 -10.24 -13.37 7.43
C GLY A 202 -8.88 -12.87 7.00
N THR A 203 -8.46 -13.24 5.79
CA THR A 203 -7.25 -12.67 5.18
C THR A 203 -7.58 -11.28 4.63
N PHE A 204 -6.67 -10.34 4.80
CA PHE A 204 -6.75 -9.04 4.17
C PHE A 204 -5.59 -8.79 3.25
N THR A 205 -5.89 -8.31 2.05
CA THR A 205 -4.85 -7.89 1.13
C THR A 205 -4.99 -6.40 0.87
N PHE A 206 -3.93 -5.65 1.12
CA PHE A 206 -3.79 -4.28 0.65
C PHE A 206 -2.74 -4.20 -0.44
N ASN A 207 -3.15 -3.77 -1.63
CA ASN A 207 -2.27 -3.46 -2.74
C ASN A 207 -2.22 -1.95 -2.93
N LEU A 208 -1.03 -1.36 -2.87
CA LEU A 208 -0.79 0.03 -3.21
C LEU A 208 0.25 0.08 -4.31
N ASN A 209 -0.14 0.50 -5.52
CA ASN A 209 0.74 0.48 -6.68
C ASN A 209 0.79 1.80 -7.44
N ASN A 210 1.99 2.24 -7.80
CA ASN A 210 2.19 3.43 -8.65
C ASN A 210 1.46 4.68 -8.10
N CYS A 211 1.49 4.88 -6.79
CA CYS A 211 0.87 6.01 -6.12
C CYS A 211 1.91 7.02 -5.63
N LYS A 212 1.48 8.28 -5.52
CA LYS A 212 2.23 9.34 -4.81
C LYS A 212 1.57 9.58 -3.47
N VAL A 213 2.24 9.28 -2.37
CA VAL A 213 1.70 9.40 -1.02
C VAL A 213 2.29 10.64 -0.35
N ASP A 214 1.42 11.62 -0.12
CA ASP A 214 1.72 12.86 0.61
C ASP A 214 1.18 12.72 2.04
N GLY A 215 2.07 12.34 2.95
CA GLY A 215 1.70 11.77 4.26
C GLY A 215 2.28 10.37 4.42
N GLY A 216 1.57 9.46 5.08
CA GLY A 216 2.00 8.07 5.27
C GLY A 216 0.85 7.22 5.79
N PHE A 217 1.12 5.96 6.10
CA PHE A 217 0.14 5.05 6.69
C PHE A 217 0.48 4.76 8.15
N ASN A 218 -0.53 4.92 9.01
CA ASN A 218 -0.41 4.61 10.43
C ASN A 218 -1.29 3.43 10.78
N MET A 219 -0.68 2.24 10.77
CA MET A 219 -1.31 0.99 11.16
C MET A 219 -0.84 0.62 12.56
N SER A 220 -0.96 1.55 13.52
CA SER A 220 -0.61 1.30 14.93
C SER A 220 -1.59 0.33 15.61
N GLY A 221 -2.84 0.30 15.16
CA GLY A 221 -3.82 -0.71 15.56
C GLY A 221 -3.59 -2.00 14.78
N ALA A 222 -3.36 -3.09 15.50
CA ALA A 222 -3.07 -4.39 14.89
C ALA A 222 -4.20 -4.83 13.95
N TYR A 223 -3.85 -5.23 12.73
CA TYR A 223 -4.75 -6.08 11.95
C TYR A 223 -4.80 -7.46 12.64
N GLN A 224 -5.79 -7.66 13.50
CA GLN A 224 -6.13 -8.94 14.13
C GLN A 224 -6.59 -9.97 13.07
N GLY A 225 -5.67 -10.58 12.33
CA GLY A 225 -5.98 -11.45 11.20
C GLY A 225 -4.77 -11.74 10.32
N ASP A 226 -4.94 -12.67 9.38
CA ASP A 226 -3.98 -12.84 8.28
C ASP A 226 -3.99 -11.60 7.40
N SER A 227 -2.80 -11.11 7.06
CA SER A 227 -2.72 -9.91 6.22
C SER A 227 -1.52 -9.93 5.30
N VAL A 228 -1.74 -9.46 4.07
CA VAL A 228 -0.74 -9.30 3.03
C VAL A 228 -0.77 -7.85 2.57
N TRP A 229 0.37 -7.19 2.66
CA TRP A 229 0.56 -5.80 2.27
C TRP A 229 1.53 -5.75 1.10
N ASN A 230 1.04 -5.44 -0.09
CA ASN A 230 1.84 -5.31 -1.29
C ASN A 230 1.96 -3.83 -1.65
N ILE A 231 3.09 -3.25 -1.31
CA ILE A 231 3.36 -1.82 -1.47
C ILE A 231 4.45 -1.69 -2.52
N SER A 232 4.08 -1.37 -3.76
CA SER A 232 5.02 -1.34 -4.89
C SER A 232 5.00 -0.08 -5.73
N ASP A 233 6.18 0.32 -6.20
CA ASP A 233 6.35 1.40 -7.17
C ASP A 233 5.77 2.75 -6.72
N ASN A 234 5.71 3.00 -5.41
CA ASN A 234 5.15 4.23 -4.86
C ASN A 234 6.24 5.26 -4.56
N THR A 235 5.85 6.53 -4.62
CA THR A 235 6.67 7.63 -4.08
C THR A 235 6.04 8.12 -2.78
N PHE A 236 6.79 8.00 -1.69
CA PHE A 236 6.41 8.48 -0.38
C PHE A 236 7.14 9.77 -0.04
N THR A 237 6.36 10.82 0.24
CA THR A 237 6.85 12.12 0.68
C THR A 237 6.18 12.52 1.98
N CYS A 238 7.01 12.81 2.97
CA CYS A 238 6.60 13.36 4.25
C CYS A 238 5.88 14.72 4.06
N ARG A 239 4.67 14.84 4.59
CA ARG A 239 3.90 16.10 4.59
C ARG A 239 4.53 17.10 5.56
N THR A 240 4.79 18.32 5.07
CA THR A 240 5.28 19.43 5.91
C THR A 240 4.23 19.81 6.98
N GLY A 241 4.62 19.83 8.26
CA GLY A 241 3.75 20.27 9.37
C GLY A 241 2.75 19.24 9.90
N GLY A 242 2.80 17.98 9.45
CA GLY A 242 1.98 16.88 10.01
C GLY A 242 2.75 15.95 10.96
N TYR A 243 2.15 14.81 11.34
CA TYR A 243 2.83 13.68 12.01
C TYR A 243 3.17 12.52 11.04
N PRO A 244 4.04 12.69 10.03
CA PRO A 244 4.55 11.57 9.25
C PRO A 244 5.88 11.08 9.84
N THR A 245 5.80 10.33 10.93
CA THR A 245 6.99 9.63 11.47
C THR A 245 7.48 8.54 10.52
N TYR A 246 6.59 7.97 9.71
CA TYR A 246 6.86 6.87 8.78
C TYR A 246 6.05 7.03 7.47
N PRO A 247 6.54 6.53 6.32
CA PRO A 247 5.68 6.29 5.16
C PRO A 247 4.71 5.13 5.43
N LEU A 248 5.14 4.15 6.22
CA LEU A 248 4.33 3.04 6.70
C LEU A 248 4.82 2.60 8.08
N MET A 249 3.93 2.68 9.06
CA MET A 249 4.07 2.02 10.35
C MET A 249 3.10 0.85 10.39
N LEU A 250 3.59 -0.39 10.36
CA LEU A 250 2.75 -1.59 10.38
C LEU A 250 2.92 -2.39 11.67
N ASN A 251 1.93 -2.29 12.55
CA ASN A 251 1.71 -3.28 13.61
C ASN A 251 0.81 -4.39 13.05
N GLY A 252 1.40 -5.52 12.70
CA GLY A 252 0.73 -6.70 12.16
C GLY A 252 0.22 -7.64 13.27
N THR A 253 0.24 -8.93 12.97
CA THR A 253 -0.26 -10.01 13.83
C THR A 253 0.30 -9.95 15.26
N ALA A 254 -0.58 -9.94 16.25
CA ALA A 254 -0.23 -10.02 17.67
C ALA A 254 -0.04 -11.49 18.14
N LYS A 255 0.57 -11.70 19.30
CA LYS A 255 0.82 -13.06 19.86
C LYS A 255 -0.44 -13.94 19.88
N ASN A 256 -1.54 -13.44 20.44
CA ASN A 256 -2.81 -14.18 20.55
C ASN A 256 -3.43 -14.55 19.19
N ASP A 257 -3.01 -13.91 18.11
CA ASP A 257 -3.42 -14.23 16.75
C ASP A 257 -2.45 -15.21 16.08
N ALA A 258 -1.14 -15.09 16.35
CA ALA A 258 -0.13 -16.04 15.91
C ALA A 258 -0.40 -17.45 16.47
N GLU A 259 -0.86 -17.57 17.71
CA GLU A 259 -1.29 -18.84 18.34
C GLU A 259 -2.47 -19.52 17.60
N LYS A 260 -3.19 -18.76 16.76
CA LYS A 260 -4.26 -19.26 15.88
C LYS A 260 -3.76 -19.56 14.46
N GLY A 261 -2.44 -19.56 14.25
CA GLY A 261 -1.81 -19.79 12.94
C GLY A 261 -1.79 -18.58 12.01
N ARG A 262 -2.08 -17.37 12.51
CA ARG A 262 -2.17 -16.16 11.67
C ARG A 262 -0.83 -15.51 11.44
N LYS A 263 -0.69 -14.77 10.33
CA LYS A 263 0.54 -14.10 9.94
C LYS A 263 0.33 -12.79 9.17
N THR A 264 1.24 -11.82 9.37
CA THR A 264 1.34 -10.62 8.52
C THR A 264 2.53 -10.73 7.56
N VAL A 265 2.29 -10.51 6.28
CA VAL A 265 3.32 -10.38 5.25
C VAL A 265 3.33 -8.95 4.72
N LEU A 266 4.50 -8.32 4.71
CA LEU A 266 4.71 -7.01 4.06
C LEU A 266 5.75 -7.14 2.95
N ASN A 267 5.31 -6.91 1.71
CA ASN A 267 6.13 -6.76 0.54
C ASN A 267 6.25 -5.26 0.20
N PHE A 268 7.43 -4.69 0.43
CA PHE A 268 7.74 -3.29 0.16
C PHE A 268 8.79 -3.23 -0.95
N THR A 269 8.35 -3.00 -2.18
CA THR A 269 9.18 -3.23 -3.38
C THR A 269 9.23 -2.02 -4.31
N GLY A 270 10.40 -1.59 -4.76
CA GLY A 270 10.50 -0.55 -5.81
C GLY A 270 10.01 0.83 -5.41
N ASN A 271 9.84 1.11 -4.12
CA ASN A 271 9.34 2.41 -3.64
C ASN A 271 10.48 3.42 -3.49
N THR A 272 10.13 4.71 -3.58
CA THR A 272 10.99 5.83 -3.19
C THR A 272 10.50 6.43 -1.88
N VAL A 273 11.36 6.53 -0.87
CA VAL A 273 11.02 7.03 0.48
C VAL A 273 11.96 8.15 0.87
N SER A 274 11.42 9.34 1.15
CA SER A 274 12.22 10.47 1.61
C SER A 274 11.45 11.46 2.49
N GLY A 275 12.17 12.22 3.31
CA GLY A 275 11.64 13.30 4.14
C GLY A 275 11.03 12.86 5.48
N TYR A 276 10.90 11.56 5.74
CA TYR A 276 10.37 11.04 7.01
C TYR A 276 11.44 11.03 8.10
N ALA A 277 11.00 11.10 9.35
CA ALA A 277 11.89 10.83 10.48
C ALA A 277 12.43 9.39 10.38
N ARG A 278 11.56 8.39 10.16
CA ARG A 278 11.93 6.98 10.02
C ARG A 278 11.49 6.43 8.65
N GLY A 279 12.27 5.53 8.08
CA GLY A 279 12.03 5.01 6.73
C GLY A 279 10.92 3.96 6.65
N LEU A 280 10.88 2.94 7.50
CA LEU A 280 9.81 1.93 7.55
C LEU A 280 9.75 1.36 8.96
N ASN A 281 8.56 1.04 9.48
CA ASN A 281 8.43 0.24 10.70
C ASN A 281 7.56 -0.98 10.46
N PHE A 282 8.11 -2.15 10.79
CA PHE A 282 7.39 -3.41 10.78
C PHE A 282 7.44 -4.05 12.16
N ASN A 283 6.27 -4.45 12.66
CA ASN A 283 6.10 -5.09 13.95
C ASN A 283 5.02 -6.16 13.84
N ALA A 284 5.39 -7.42 13.71
CA ALA A 284 4.45 -8.53 13.75
C ALA A 284 5.06 -9.67 14.57
N TYR A 285 4.30 -10.22 15.52
CA TYR A 285 4.77 -11.35 16.32
C TYR A 285 5.07 -12.57 15.44
N ALA A 286 4.14 -12.88 14.53
CA ALA A 286 4.33 -13.78 13.41
C ALA A 286 4.23 -12.96 12.12
N GLY A 287 5.31 -12.91 11.34
CA GLY A 287 5.31 -12.11 10.13
C GLY A 287 6.58 -12.14 9.30
N ASP A 288 6.41 -11.91 8.00
CA ASP A 288 7.49 -11.80 7.03
C ASP A 288 7.57 -10.39 6.46
N LEU A 289 8.76 -9.81 6.50
CA LEU A 289 9.07 -8.54 5.89
C LEU A 289 10.00 -8.73 4.69
N VAL A 290 9.61 -8.17 3.55
CA VAL A 290 10.43 -8.09 2.34
C VAL A 290 10.56 -6.63 1.94
N VAL A 291 11.78 -6.13 1.88
CA VAL A 291 12.15 -4.77 1.48
C VAL A 291 13.16 -4.88 0.35
N THR A 292 12.72 -4.73 -0.91
CA THR A 292 13.57 -4.97 -2.07
C THR A 292 13.49 -3.91 -3.16
N GLY A 293 14.63 -3.55 -3.75
CA GLY A 293 14.68 -2.63 -4.89
C GLY A 293 14.19 -1.21 -4.57
N ASN A 294 14.10 -0.80 -3.30
CA ASN A 294 13.63 0.53 -2.92
C ASN A 294 14.79 1.55 -2.93
N GLU A 295 14.44 2.83 -3.05
CA GLU A 295 15.33 3.96 -2.79
C GLU A 295 14.88 4.67 -1.50
N ILE A 296 15.70 4.62 -0.46
CA ILE A 296 15.32 5.05 0.90
C ILE A 296 16.34 6.06 1.43
N THR A 297 15.86 7.24 1.82
CA THR A 297 16.63 8.23 2.59
C THR A 297 16.07 8.31 4.00
N PRO A 298 16.70 7.68 5.01
CA PRO A 298 16.27 7.84 6.40
C PRO A 298 16.52 9.26 6.92
N GLY A 299 15.68 9.69 7.86
CA GLY A 299 15.94 10.90 8.63
C GLY A 299 17.16 10.75 9.54
N ALA A 300 17.81 11.88 9.82
CA ALA A 300 18.92 11.92 10.77
C ALA A 300 18.49 11.37 12.14
N GLY A 301 19.32 10.52 12.74
CA GLY A 301 19.01 9.91 14.03
C GLY A 301 18.05 8.71 13.98
N TYR A 302 17.68 8.23 12.80
CA TYR A 302 16.68 7.18 12.63
C TYR A 302 17.03 6.26 11.46
N SER A 303 16.26 5.18 11.28
CA SER A 303 16.67 4.07 10.41
C SER A 303 15.87 3.99 9.12
N ALA A 304 16.51 3.49 8.06
CA ALA A 304 15.84 3.19 6.79
C ALA A 304 14.78 2.10 6.99
N VAL A 305 15.09 1.08 7.79
CA VAL A 305 14.14 0.05 8.22
C VAL A 305 14.24 -0.15 9.73
N GLN A 306 13.11 -0.11 10.43
CA GLN A 306 12.97 -0.55 11.81
C GLN A 306 12.18 -1.85 11.85
N VAL A 307 12.77 -2.88 12.45
CA VAL A 307 12.11 -4.16 12.69
C VAL A 307 11.89 -4.30 14.20
N SER A 308 10.63 -4.41 14.60
CA SER A 308 10.26 -4.51 16.00
C SER A 308 9.99 -5.95 16.46
N CYS A 309 9.41 -6.74 15.58
CA CYS A 309 9.23 -8.18 15.72
C CYS A 309 8.91 -8.76 14.35
N CYS A 310 9.33 -9.99 14.08
CA CYS A 310 9.02 -10.77 12.88
C CYS A 310 9.45 -12.23 13.07
N ASP A 311 9.11 -13.08 12.11
CA ASP A 311 9.79 -14.36 11.85
C ASP A 311 10.97 -14.13 10.92
N THR A 312 10.73 -13.44 9.81
CA THR A 312 11.76 -13.12 8.82
C THR A 312 11.72 -11.65 8.39
N ALA A 313 12.89 -11.08 8.14
CA ALA A 313 13.04 -9.79 7.49
C ALA A 313 14.13 -9.86 6.44
N ARG A 314 13.83 -9.52 5.19
CA ARG A 314 14.76 -9.48 4.06
C ARG A 314 14.86 -8.06 3.53
N ILE A 315 16.01 -7.43 3.70
CA ILE A 315 16.31 -6.06 3.27
C ILE A 315 17.40 -6.17 2.21
N GLU A 316 17.00 -6.33 0.95
CA GLU A 316 17.91 -6.76 -0.12
C GLU A 316 17.82 -5.90 -1.38
N GLY A 317 18.98 -5.57 -1.97
CA GLY A 317 19.01 -4.87 -3.27
C GLY A 317 18.43 -3.46 -3.25
N ASN A 318 18.42 -2.78 -2.10
CA ASN A 318 17.93 -1.41 -1.98
C ASN A 318 19.07 -0.40 -2.20
N LYS A 319 18.69 0.83 -2.59
CA LYS A 319 19.55 2.01 -2.51
C LYS A 319 19.22 2.77 -1.23
N ILE A 320 20.21 2.96 -0.36
CA ILE A 320 20.03 3.61 0.93
C ILE A 320 20.98 4.80 1.03
N HIS A 321 20.40 5.99 1.18
CA HIS A 321 21.13 7.25 1.24
C HIS A 321 21.23 7.73 2.68
N LEU A 322 22.31 7.37 3.39
CA LEU A 322 22.47 7.72 4.80
C LEU A 322 22.71 9.21 4.98
N ASN A 323 21.86 9.85 5.79
CA ASN A 323 21.99 11.25 6.16
C ASN A 323 22.03 11.41 7.69
N GLY A 324 23.03 10.80 8.33
CA GLY A 324 23.16 10.74 9.80
C GLY A 324 22.19 9.79 10.49
N GLY A 325 21.55 8.89 9.73
CA GLY A 325 20.67 7.84 10.23
C GLY A 325 21.34 6.46 10.26
N ASN A 326 20.54 5.41 10.47
CA ASN A 326 20.97 4.01 10.38
C ASN A 326 20.37 3.32 9.15
N VAL A 327 20.96 2.21 8.73
CA VAL A 327 20.29 1.28 7.80
C VAL A 327 19.17 0.53 8.52
N LEU A 328 19.47 -0.06 9.67
CA LEU A 328 18.58 -0.93 10.41
C LEU A 328 18.43 -0.49 11.87
N THR A 329 17.21 -0.56 12.40
CA THR A 329 16.98 -0.71 13.85
C THR A 329 16.52 -2.12 14.14
N ILE A 330 17.18 -2.76 15.12
CA ILE A 330 16.67 -3.96 15.79
C ILE A 330 16.05 -3.49 17.10
N HIS A 331 14.73 -3.52 17.21
CA HIS A 331 14.02 -2.96 18.36
C HIS A 331 14.13 -3.85 19.61
N GLU A 332 13.97 -3.25 20.78
CA GLU A 332 13.99 -3.97 22.06
C GLU A 332 12.82 -4.95 22.25
N SER A 333 11.77 -4.85 21.42
CA SER A 333 10.62 -5.75 21.47
C SER A 333 10.99 -7.21 21.18
N PHE A 334 12.10 -7.45 20.47
CA PHE A 334 12.63 -8.80 20.28
C PHE A 334 12.99 -9.50 21.59
N VAL A 335 13.27 -8.78 22.68
CA VAL A 335 13.57 -9.37 24.01
C VAL A 335 12.39 -10.17 24.55
N ASN A 336 11.16 -9.77 24.20
CA ASN A 336 9.93 -10.42 24.65
C ASN A 336 9.35 -11.38 23.60
N ARG A 337 10.12 -11.69 22.55
CA ARG A 337 9.71 -12.66 21.53
C ARG A 337 9.81 -14.06 22.14
N ASP A 338 8.69 -14.76 22.18
CA ASP A 338 8.54 -16.09 22.79
C ASP A 338 8.09 -17.08 21.70
N ALA A 339 8.92 -17.16 20.65
CA ALA A 339 8.68 -17.97 19.46
C ALA A 339 9.77 -19.03 19.33
N GLU A 340 9.48 -20.12 18.61
CA GLU A 340 10.45 -21.19 18.39
C GLU A 340 11.61 -20.69 17.51
N GLY A 341 12.80 -20.62 18.09
CA GLY A 341 14.03 -20.19 17.42
C GLY A 341 14.11 -18.68 17.14
N PRO A 342 15.28 -18.18 16.68
CA PRO A 342 15.50 -16.77 16.40
C PRO A 342 14.66 -16.25 15.22
N ALA A 343 14.30 -14.97 15.26
CA ALA A 343 13.91 -14.26 14.05
C ALA A 343 15.11 -14.12 13.12
N GLU A 344 14.96 -14.37 11.82
CA GLU A 344 16.04 -14.18 10.86
C GLU A 344 15.93 -12.82 10.17
N ILE A 345 16.90 -11.94 10.45
CA ILE A 345 17.03 -10.64 9.78
C ILE A 345 18.19 -10.72 8.81
N THR A 346 17.88 -10.58 7.52
CA THR A 346 18.84 -10.62 6.42
C THR A 346 18.94 -9.26 5.75
N VAL A 347 20.15 -8.70 5.69
CA VAL A 347 20.48 -7.44 5.01
C VAL A 347 21.56 -7.72 3.98
N LYS A 348 21.22 -7.71 2.69
CA LYS A 348 22.16 -8.12 1.64
C LYS A 348 22.15 -7.26 0.39
N ASN A 349 23.32 -7.10 -0.23
CA ASN A 349 23.45 -6.53 -1.57
C ASN A 349 22.80 -5.13 -1.72
N ASN A 350 22.78 -4.34 -0.64
CA ASN A 350 22.27 -2.97 -0.72
C ASN A 350 23.38 -2.02 -1.19
N THR A 351 23.02 -1.07 -2.05
CA THR A 351 23.89 0.05 -2.38
C THR A 351 23.69 1.12 -1.33
N ILE A 352 24.74 1.43 -0.55
CA ILE A 352 24.66 2.37 0.55
C ILE A 352 25.65 3.50 0.30
N ASP A 353 25.18 4.74 0.38
CA ASP A 353 26.02 5.93 0.32
C ASP A 353 25.71 6.89 1.49
N GLY A 354 26.41 8.03 1.52
CA GLY A 354 26.30 9.01 2.58
C GLY A 354 26.99 8.59 3.88
N SER A 355 26.69 9.29 4.97
CA SER A 355 27.34 9.09 6.27
C SER A 355 26.31 8.73 7.32
N GLY A 356 26.61 7.75 8.16
CA GLY A 356 25.68 7.29 9.19
C GLY A 356 26.17 6.02 9.86
N TYR A 357 25.21 5.17 10.20
CA TYR A 357 25.42 3.99 11.01
C TYR A 357 24.77 2.78 10.34
N ALA A 358 25.28 1.59 10.62
CA ALA A 358 24.68 0.37 10.10
C ALA A 358 23.46 -0.03 10.91
N VAL A 359 23.65 -0.29 12.21
CA VAL A 359 22.61 -0.84 13.09
C VAL A 359 22.48 0.01 14.34
N TYR A 360 21.26 0.47 14.62
CA TYR A 360 20.87 0.87 15.96
C TYR A 360 20.27 -0.34 16.69
N ASP A 361 21.06 -0.89 17.60
CA ASP A 361 20.72 -2.01 18.48
C ASP A 361 19.97 -1.49 19.71
N ASP A 362 18.65 -1.40 19.62
CA ASP A 362 17.81 -0.87 20.72
C ASP A 362 17.80 -1.82 21.92
N VAL A 363 18.09 -3.12 21.73
CA VAL A 363 18.21 -4.10 22.81
C VAL A 363 19.38 -3.71 23.72
N THR A 364 20.59 -3.61 23.16
CA THR A 364 21.79 -3.23 23.90
C THR A 364 21.72 -1.79 24.41
N ALA A 365 21.16 -0.87 23.63
CA ALA A 365 21.02 0.52 24.03
C ALA A 365 20.18 0.71 25.32
N ASN A 366 19.26 -0.22 25.59
CA ASN A 366 18.43 -0.25 26.81
C ASN A 366 18.97 -1.21 27.89
N GLY A 367 20.20 -1.71 27.75
CA GLY A 367 20.84 -2.59 28.73
C GLY A 367 20.20 -3.99 28.82
N LYS A 368 19.56 -4.44 27.74
CA LYS A 368 18.93 -5.77 27.65
C LYS A 368 19.81 -6.73 26.86
N ALA A 369 19.47 -8.02 26.93
CA ALA A 369 20.10 -9.08 26.15
C ALA A 369 19.10 -9.67 25.15
N TYR A 370 19.62 -10.24 24.06
CA TYR A 370 18.81 -10.87 23.01
C TYR A 370 18.16 -12.20 23.45
N GLY A 371 18.31 -12.64 24.69
CA GLY A 371 17.88 -13.94 25.22
C GLY A 371 18.85 -14.41 26.31
N GLU A 372 18.54 -15.50 27.01
CA GLU A 372 19.44 -16.10 28.01
C GLU A 372 20.36 -17.15 27.36
N GLY A 373 21.62 -16.81 27.09
CA GLY A 373 22.63 -17.74 26.53
C GLY A 373 22.85 -17.61 25.01
N GLU A 374 24.02 -18.04 24.52
CA GLU A 374 24.43 -17.88 23.10
C GLU A 374 23.58 -18.69 22.11
N THR A 375 22.87 -19.73 22.56
CA THR A 375 22.01 -20.59 21.75
C THR A 375 20.54 -20.14 21.68
N ASP A 376 20.13 -19.21 22.56
CA ASP A 376 18.73 -18.81 22.76
C ASP A 376 18.48 -17.36 22.33
N ALA A 377 19.26 -16.87 21.35
CA ALA A 377 19.09 -15.53 20.82
C ALA A 377 17.75 -15.38 20.09
N ASN A 378 17.01 -14.31 20.38
CA ASN A 378 15.75 -13.96 19.74
C ASN A 378 15.94 -13.44 18.29
N VAL A 379 17.17 -13.10 17.90
CA VAL A 379 17.51 -12.57 16.58
C VAL A 379 18.78 -13.24 16.06
N LYS A 380 18.72 -13.69 14.81
CA LYS A 380 19.84 -14.08 13.98
C LYS A 380 20.01 -13.04 12.88
N LEU A 381 21.11 -12.28 12.94
CA LEU A 381 21.44 -11.30 11.90
C LEU A 381 22.34 -11.92 10.84
N VAL A 382 21.98 -11.72 9.58
CA VAL A 382 22.80 -12.01 8.40
C VAL A 382 23.05 -10.69 7.67
N TRP A 383 24.31 -10.30 7.53
CA TRP A 383 24.71 -9.04 6.89
C TRP A 383 25.82 -9.30 5.86
N GLU A 384 25.53 -9.11 4.58
CA GLU A 384 26.48 -9.45 3.50
C GLU A 384 26.44 -8.41 2.36
N ASN A 385 27.60 -8.05 1.81
CA ASN A 385 27.71 -7.20 0.63
C ASN A 385 26.94 -5.86 0.73
N ASN A 386 27.13 -5.14 1.82
CA ASN A 386 26.58 -3.79 2.01
C ASN A 386 27.72 -2.76 2.16
N PRO A 387 28.56 -2.55 1.13
CA PRO A 387 29.75 -1.73 1.26
C PRO A 387 29.39 -0.25 1.47
N CYS A 388 29.96 0.37 2.50
CA CYS A 388 29.94 1.83 2.69
C CYS A 388 31.09 2.27 3.61
N ALA A 389 32.08 2.96 3.05
CA ALA A 389 33.29 3.35 3.77
C ALA A 389 33.03 4.36 4.91
N THR A 390 31.95 5.12 4.81
CA THR A 390 31.54 6.19 5.74
C THR A 390 30.49 5.73 6.75
N MET A 391 30.03 4.48 6.67
CA MET A 391 29.07 3.90 7.60
C MET A 391 29.77 3.30 8.82
N LYS A 392 29.36 3.73 10.01
CA LYS A 392 29.86 3.18 11.29
C LYS A 392 29.19 1.85 11.59
N THR A 393 29.97 0.86 12.02
CA THR A 393 29.49 -0.52 12.21
C THR A 393 29.45 -0.96 13.68
N ASP A 394 30.05 -0.19 14.58
CA ASP A 394 30.18 -0.48 16.02
C ASP A 394 29.23 0.33 16.91
N THR A 395 28.53 1.28 16.31
CA THR A 395 27.61 2.21 16.96
C THR A 395 26.36 2.41 16.11
N GLY A 396 25.29 2.88 16.74
CA GLY A 396 24.06 3.34 16.10
C GLY A 396 23.51 4.61 16.76
N ILE A 397 22.52 5.24 16.14
CA ILE A 397 21.93 6.50 16.60
C ILE A 397 20.40 6.43 16.72
N LYS A 398 19.84 7.05 17.77
CA LYS A 398 18.40 7.33 17.92
C LYS A 398 18.18 8.78 18.33
N GLY A 399 17.49 9.56 17.51
CA GLY A 399 17.36 11.01 17.66
C GLY A 399 18.72 11.70 17.57
N GLY A 400 19.37 11.94 18.71
CA GLY A 400 20.76 12.46 18.77
C GLY A 400 21.72 11.61 19.60
N ALA A 401 21.22 10.52 20.22
CA ALA A 401 22.02 9.70 21.11
C ALA A 401 22.71 8.59 20.31
N VAL A 402 24.05 8.60 20.33
CA VAL A 402 24.86 7.51 19.78
C VAL A 402 25.06 6.45 20.87
N LYS A 403 24.86 5.18 20.52
CA LYS A 403 24.97 4.03 21.42
C LYS A 403 25.85 2.96 20.79
N ALA A 404 26.58 2.23 21.63
CA ALA A 404 27.35 1.07 21.19
C ALA A 404 26.40 -0.05 20.75
N THR A 405 26.79 -0.75 19.69
CA THR A 405 26.14 -1.96 19.22
C THR A 405 26.75 -3.17 19.91
N ALA A 406 25.97 -4.23 20.18
CA ALA A 406 26.52 -5.45 20.76
C ALA A 406 27.74 -5.95 19.96
N PRO A 407 28.85 -6.37 20.61
CA PRO A 407 30.06 -6.79 19.90
C PRO A 407 29.84 -7.85 18.81
N ALA A 408 28.95 -8.82 19.06
CA ALA A 408 28.60 -9.85 18.09
C ALA A 408 27.92 -9.27 16.83
N ILE A 409 26.98 -8.33 17.01
CA ILE A 409 26.34 -7.63 15.89
C ILE A 409 27.33 -6.75 15.14
N ALA A 410 28.17 -5.99 15.87
CA ALA A 410 29.18 -5.13 15.26
C ALA A 410 30.19 -5.92 14.41
N GLN A 411 30.58 -7.12 14.86
CA GLN A 411 31.46 -8.02 14.11
C GLN A 411 30.81 -8.49 12.81
N ILE A 412 29.55 -8.95 12.86
CA ILE A 412 28.77 -9.39 11.68
C ILE A 412 28.67 -8.26 10.66
N VAL A 413 28.27 -7.07 11.11
CA VAL A 413 28.09 -5.90 10.26
C VAL A 413 29.42 -5.44 9.67
N SER A 414 30.49 -5.38 10.47
CA SER A 414 31.82 -4.98 9.99
C SER A 414 32.32 -5.89 8.87
N ALA A 415 32.18 -7.22 9.05
CA ALA A 415 32.56 -8.19 8.04
C ALA A 415 31.82 -7.98 6.70
N GLY A 416 30.49 -7.80 6.74
CA GLY A 416 29.69 -7.63 5.53
C GLY A 416 29.59 -6.19 4.97
N SER A 417 30.19 -5.20 5.63
CA SER A 417 30.24 -3.80 5.16
C SER A 417 31.55 -3.44 4.44
N THR A 418 32.49 -4.37 4.37
CA THR A 418 33.68 -4.22 3.53
C THR A 418 33.35 -4.59 2.08
N PRO A 419 33.87 -3.85 1.07
CA PRO A 419 33.78 -4.31 -0.31
C PRO A 419 34.37 -5.71 -0.39
N SER A 420 33.63 -6.66 -0.97
CA SER A 420 34.21 -7.96 -1.32
C SER A 420 35.44 -7.68 -2.17
N THR A 421 36.63 -7.97 -1.64
CA THR A 421 37.86 -7.99 -2.44
C THR A 421 37.67 -9.12 -3.43
N GLY A 422 37.07 -8.81 -4.59
CA GLY A 422 36.90 -9.73 -5.67
C GLY A 422 38.26 -10.35 -5.98
N GLY A 423 38.42 -11.64 -5.69
CA GLY A 423 39.49 -12.41 -6.28
C GLY A 423 39.37 -12.21 -7.78
N TYR A 424 40.42 -11.66 -8.39
CA TYR A 424 40.48 -11.47 -9.83
C TYR A 424 40.27 -12.84 -10.49
N TYR A 425 39.05 -13.12 -10.95
CA TYR A 425 38.82 -14.21 -11.88
C TYR A 425 39.39 -13.74 -13.22
N TYR A 426 40.57 -14.24 -13.55
CA TYR A 426 41.18 -14.05 -14.85
C TYR A 426 40.34 -14.81 -15.88
N HIS A 427 39.48 -14.10 -16.59
CA HIS A 427 38.83 -14.62 -17.80
C HIS A 427 39.81 -14.41 -18.96
N PRO A 428 40.33 -15.47 -19.62
CA PRO A 428 41.12 -15.29 -20.82
C PRO A 428 40.17 -14.80 -21.94
N THR A 429 40.38 -13.58 -22.41
CA THR A 429 39.61 -13.02 -23.53
C THR A 429 40.08 -13.65 -24.83
N THR A 430 39.18 -14.35 -25.53
CA THR A 430 39.36 -14.65 -26.95
C THR A 430 38.89 -13.48 -27.79
N ASP A 431 39.79 -13.02 -28.67
CA ASP A 431 39.60 -11.93 -29.64
C ASP A 431 38.26 -12.04 -30.39
N THR A 432 37.58 -10.90 -30.56
CA THR A 432 36.59 -10.75 -31.64
C THR A 432 36.83 -9.39 -32.30
N LYS A 433 37.08 -9.41 -33.61
CA LYS A 433 37.30 -8.23 -34.45
C LYS A 433 36.08 -7.30 -34.42
N ALA A 434 36.39 -6.00 -34.47
CA ALA A 434 35.44 -4.92 -34.59
C ALA A 434 34.61 -5.02 -35.88
N ASP A 435 33.31 -4.74 -35.76
CA ASP A 435 32.50 -4.23 -36.86
C ASP A 435 31.63 -3.07 -36.32
N GLU A 436 31.61 -1.98 -37.07
CA GLU A 436 31.04 -0.69 -36.68
C GLU A 436 29.56 -0.58 -37.05
N THR A 437 28.84 0.30 -36.34
CA THR A 437 27.51 0.87 -36.63
C THR A 437 26.24 0.02 -36.46
N LYS A 438 25.52 0.22 -35.33
CA LYS A 438 24.22 0.95 -35.20
C LYS A 438 23.45 0.53 -33.93
N GLY A 439 22.99 1.56 -33.18
CA GLY A 439 21.75 1.56 -32.39
C GLY A 439 21.66 0.64 -31.18
N SER A 440 22.01 1.14 -29.99
CA SER A 440 21.84 0.45 -28.72
C SER A 440 20.35 0.17 -28.40
N PRO A 441 19.93 -1.07 -28.12
CA PRO A 441 18.73 -1.32 -27.33
C PRO A 441 19.08 -1.04 -25.85
N LYS A 442 18.27 -0.21 -25.19
CA LYS A 442 18.31 -0.08 -23.74
C LYS A 442 17.93 -1.43 -23.13
N THR A 443 18.88 -2.11 -22.50
CA THR A 443 18.62 -3.30 -21.69
C THR A 443 17.90 -2.87 -20.42
N PHE A 444 16.58 -3.09 -20.40
CA PHE A 444 15.82 -3.24 -19.17
C PHE A 444 16.18 -4.62 -18.61
N ASP A 445 16.85 -4.68 -17.47
CA ASP A 445 17.20 -5.94 -16.82
C ASP A 445 15.96 -6.53 -16.16
N ALA A 446 15.27 -7.41 -16.90
CA ALA A 446 14.10 -8.14 -16.43
C ALA A 446 14.43 -9.27 -15.43
N GLY A 447 15.71 -9.44 -15.04
CA GLY A 447 16.18 -10.55 -14.21
C GLY A 447 15.87 -10.43 -12.71
N VAL A 448 15.64 -9.22 -12.18
CA VAL A 448 15.39 -9.01 -10.74
C VAL A 448 13.90 -9.00 -10.40
N GLY A 449 13.04 -8.57 -11.34
CA GLY A 449 11.60 -8.47 -11.13
C GLY A 449 10.87 -9.81 -11.04
N ILE A 450 11.38 -10.85 -11.71
CA ILE A 450 10.72 -12.17 -11.74
C ILE A 450 10.83 -12.88 -10.38
N TYR A 451 11.95 -12.80 -9.67
CA TYR A 451 12.09 -13.48 -8.37
C TYR A 451 11.23 -12.86 -7.27
N ALA A 452 11.05 -11.54 -7.25
CA ALA A 452 10.15 -10.88 -6.31
C ALA A 452 8.68 -11.24 -6.58
N VAL A 453 8.26 -11.28 -7.85
CA VAL A 453 6.89 -11.68 -8.24
C VAL A 453 6.63 -13.16 -7.98
N THR A 454 7.62 -14.04 -8.17
CA THR A 454 7.48 -15.48 -7.86
C THR A 454 7.46 -15.74 -6.35
N ALA A 455 8.23 -14.97 -5.57
CA ALA A 455 8.16 -14.99 -4.10
C ALA A 455 6.76 -14.54 -3.62
N VAL A 456 6.23 -13.44 -4.14
CA VAL A 456 4.87 -12.95 -3.84
C VAL A 456 3.80 -13.99 -4.17
N LEU A 457 3.88 -14.64 -5.34
CA LEU A 457 2.97 -15.73 -5.72
C LEU A 457 3.14 -16.99 -4.86
N SER A 458 4.36 -17.31 -4.43
CA SER A 458 4.64 -18.49 -3.59
C SER A 458 4.15 -18.33 -2.14
N VAL A 459 4.24 -17.13 -1.57
CA VAL A 459 3.76 -16.84 -0.20
C VAL A 459 2.24 -16.86 -0.15
N THR A 460 1.55 -16.39 -1.20
CA THR A 460 0.09 -16.54 -1.32
C THR A 460 -0.36 -17.99 -1.48
N GLY A 461 0.48 -18.87 -2.05
CA GLY A 461 0.18 -20.29 -2.22
C GLY A 461 0.38 -21.15 -0.97
N MET A 462 1.31 -20.77 -0.07
CA MET A 462 1.62 -21.56 1.14
C MET A 462 0.69 -21.30 2.32
N ALA A 463 -0.04 -20.18 2.34
CA ALA A 463 -1.08 -19.93 3.35
C ALA A 463 -2.31 -20.86 3.19
N TRP A 464 -2.40 -21.62 2.08
CA TRP A 464 -3.57 -22.44 1.74
C TRP A 464 -3.23 -23.93 1.52
N VAL A 465 -2.42 -24.55 2.40
CA VAL A 465 -2.30 -26.02 2.46
C VAL A 465 -2.30 -26.52 3.91
N GLY A 466 -3.33 -26.17 4.67
CA GLY A 466 -3.65 -26.74 5.98
C GLY A 466 -4.81 -27.73 5.92
N LYS A 467 -4.69 -28.81 5.13
CA LYS A 467 -5.76 -29.82 5.01
C LYS A 467 -5.84 -30.66 6.28
N LYS A 468 -6.88 -30.45 7.12
CA LYS A 468 -7.23 -31.39 8.20
C LYS A 468 -7.53 -32.76 7.61
N ARG A 469 -6.80 -33.79 8.06
CA ARG A 469 -7.16 -35.20 7.84
C ARG A 469 -8.11 -35.62 8.97
N HIS A 470 -9.31 -36.02 8.56
CA HIS A 470 -10.39 -36.77 9.25
C HIS A 470 -10.75 -36.42 10.69
#